data_AF-A0A6B8KLF1-F1
#
_entry.id   AF-A0A6B8KLF1-F1
#
_cell.length_a   1.000
_cell.length_b   1.000
_cell.length_c   1.000
_cell.angle_alpha   90.00
_cell.angle_beta   90.00
_cell.angle_gamma   90.00
#
_symmetry.space_group_name_H-M   'P 1'
#
loop_
_entity.id
_entity.type
_entity.pdbx_description
1 polymer ?
#
loop_
_entity_poly.entity_id
_entity_poly.type
_entity_poly.pdbx_seq_one_letter_code
_entity_poly.pdbx_strand_id
1 'polypeptide(L)'
;MTKATALARAVSVRERVLEASSPGYVLRLLQTHPFLRFLAVGALNTAVGYCLFLTALAIMPTTFSAMVVSTVLSVLFNFKTTGRMVFGVRDTRLLARFVGVYGVVFLYNWLGVDILQAAGFRPWLAGLILLPGGVVIAYTLNSRFVFRSGA
;
A
#
# COMPACT_ATOMS: atom_id res chain seq x y z
N MET A 1 15.63 46.35 1.91
CA MET A 1 15.41 45.15 1.04
C MET A 1 15.54 45.61 -0.40
N THR A 2 16.59 45.18 -1.11
CA THR A 2 16.98 45.76 -2.40
C THR A 2 16.33 44.97 -3.55
N LYS A 3 15.97 45.64 -4.66
CA LYS A 3 15.36 45.01 -5.86
C LYS A 3 16.07 43.72 -6.31
N ALA A 4 17.40 43.68 -6.19
CA ALA A 4 18.23 42.52 -6.52
C ALA A 4 17.92 41.29 -5.65
N THR A 5 17.64 41.47 -4.35
CA THR A 5 17.31 40.38 -3.43
C THR A 5 15.94 39.78 -3.72
N ALA A 6 14.98 40.62 -4.13
CA ALA A 6 13.64 40.18 -4.55
C ALA A 6 13.70 39.39 -5.87
N LEU A 7 14.51 39.85 -6.83
CA LEU A 7 14.69 39.18 -8.12
C LEU A 7 15.37 37.82 -7.96
N ALA A 8 16.45 37.75 -7.18
CA ALA A 8 17.15 36.49 -6.90
C ALA A 8 16.23 35.45 -6.22
N ARG A 9 15.37 35.91 -5.30
CA ARG A 9 14.38 35.04 -4.66
C ARG A 9 13.34 34.54 -5.67
N ALA A 10 12.82 35.41 -6.53
CA ALA A 10 11.86 35.03 -7.57
C ALA A 10 12.44 34.04 -8.58
N VAL A 11 13.70 34.22 -9.00
CA VAL A 11 14.42 33.28 -9.87
C VAL A 11 14.59 31.93 -9.18
N SER A 12 15.05 31.90 -7.92
CA SER A 12 15.23 30.66 -7.17
C SER A 12 13.92 29.89 -6.93
N VAL A 13 12.81 30.61 -6.74
CA VAL A 13 11.48 30.00 -6.59
C VAL A 13 11.02 29.42 -7.94
N ARG A 14 11.21 30.16 -9.03
CA ARG A 14 10.89 29.70 -10.38
C ARG A 14 11.70 28.46 -10.76
N GLU A 15 13.00 28.43 -10.45
CA GLU A 15 13.87 27.26 -10.68
C GLU A 15 13.40 26.04 -9.89
N ARG A 16 13.04 26.21 -8.60
CA ARG A 16 12.47 25.12 -7.78
C ARG A 16 11.13 24.61 -8.30
N VAL A 17 10.27 25.49 -8.82
CA VAL A 17 8.99 25.09 -9.42
C VAL A 17 9.21 24.34 -10.73
N LEU A 18 10.16 24.78 -11.55
CA LEU A 18 10.53 24.09 -12.79
C LEU A 18 11.18 22.72 -12.51
N GLU A 19 12.04 22.63 -11.49
CA GLU A 19 12.57 21.35 -11.00
C GLU A 19 11.45 20.45 -10.48
N ALA A 20 10.52 20.96 -9.65
CA ALA A 20 9.39 20.19 -9.13
C ALA A 20 8.44 19.69 -10.23
N SER A 21 8.40 20.37 -11.37
CA SER A 21 7.62 19.98 -12.55
C SER A 21 8.36 18.96 -13.44
N SER A 22 9.63 18.67 -13.16
CA SER A 22 10.40 17.70 -13.94
C SER A 22 10.00 16.26 -13.57
N PRO A 23 9.87 15.34 -14.55
CA PRO A 23 9.51 13.94 -14.29
C PRO A 23 10.49 13.24 -13.32
N GLY A 24 11.75 13.68 -13.30
CA GLY A 24 12.79 13.13 -12.43
C GLY A 24 12.67 13.55 -10.96
N TYR A 25 11.94 14.62 -10.65
CA TYR A 25 11.81 15.12 -9.28
C TYR A 25 11.00 14.17 -8.40
N VAL A 26 9.87 13.67 -8.89
CA VAL A 26 9.03 12.70 -8.17
C VAL A 26 9.82 11.42 -7.88
N LEU A 27 10.59 10.93 -8.86
CA LEU A 27 11.48 9.78 -8.70
C LEU A 27 12.55 10.01 -7.61
N ARG A 28 13.20 11.18 -7.60
CA ARG A 28 14.18 11.52 -6.56
C ARG A 28 13.54 11.68 -5.18
N LEU A 29 12.35 12.29 -5.10
CA LEU A 29 11.61 12.48 -3.84
C LEU A 29 11.16 11.15 -3.21
N LEU A 30 10.72 10.20 -4.04
CA LEU A 30 10.38 8.84 -3.61
C LEU A 30 11.62 8.03 -3.20
N GLN A 31 12.81 8.37 -3.72
CA GLN A 31 14.08 7.75 -3.33
C GLN A 31 14.64 8.31 -2.02
N THR A 32 14.46 9.60 -1.74
CA THR A 32 14.98 10.25 -0.52
C THR A 32 14.08 10.08 0.70
N HIS A 33 12.77 9.86 0.52
CA HIS A 33 11.81 9.73 1.62
C HIS A 33 11.15 8.34 1.70
N PRO A 34 11.61 7.44 2.60
CA PRO A 34 11.09 6.08 2.72
C PRO A 34 9.60 6.04 3.09
N PHE A 35 9.10 7.05 3.80
CA PHE A 35 7.67 7.18 4.13
C PHE A 35 6.80 7.45 2.87
N LEU A 36 7.23 8.36 1.99
CA LEU A 36 6.50 8.65 0.75
C LEU A 36 6.52 7.45 -0.19
N ARG A 37 7.66 6.75 -0.24
CA ARG A 37 7.78 5.48 -0.97
C ARG A 37 6.83 4.42 -0.41
N PHE A 38 6.75 4.29 0.91
CA PHE A 38 5.83 3.39 1.57
C PHE A 38 4.37 3.72 1.23
N LEU A 39 4.00 5.01 1.26
CA LEU A 39 2.65 5.45 0.92
C LEU A 39 2.30 5.17 -0.54
N ALA A 40 3.20 5.47 -1.48
CA ALA A 40 2.98 5.23 -2.91
C ALA A 40 2.86 3.73 -3.23
N VAL A 41 3.76 2.90 -2.70
CA VAL A 41 3.71 1.44 -2.89
C VAL A 41 2.51 0.83 -2.16
N GLY A 42 2.17 1.33 -0.97
CA GLY A 42 0.99 0.92 -0.21
C GLY A 42 -0.31 1.24 -0.94
N ALA A 43 -0.42 2.41 -1.56
CA ALA A 43 -1.56 2.79 -2.39
C ALA A 43 -1.70 1.89 -3.62
N LEU A 44 -0.60 1.63 -4.34
CA LEU A 44 -0.58 0.70 -5.47
C LEU A 44 -1.01 -0.72 -5.05
N ASN A 45 -0.46 -1.23 -3.96
CA ASN A 45 -0.78 -2.54 -3.41
C ASN A 45 -2.26 -2.64 -3.00
N THR A 46 -2.80 -1.58 -2.41
CA THR A 46 -4.22 -1.53 -2.01
C THR A 46 -5.12 -1.52 -3.24
N ALA A 47 -4.81 -0.70 -4.24
CA ALA A 47 -5.57 -0.63 -5.49
C ALA A 47 -5.58 -1.99 -6.22
N VAL A 48 -4.39 -2.60 -6.39
CA VAL A 48 -4.27 -3.92 -7.02
C VAL A 48 -5.00 -4.99 -6.21
N GLY A 49 -4.83 -5.00 -4.89
CA GLY A 49 -5.48 -5.99 -4.03
C GLY A 49 -7.00 -5.88 -4.07
N TYR A 50 -7.55 -4.67 -4.07
CA TYR A 50 -8.98 -4.45 -4.18
C TYR A 50 -9.51 -4.82 -5.58
N CYS A 51 -8.79 -4.52 -6.66
CA CYS A 51 -9.14 -5.00 -7.99
C CYS A 51 -9.18 -6.54 -8.06
N LEU A 52 -8.18 -7.22 -7.48
CA LEU A 52 -8.16 -8.68 -7.40
C LEU A 52 -9.34 -9.23 -6.59
N PHE A 53 -9.73 -8.55 -5.51
CA PHE A 53 -10.93 -8.89 -4.76
C PHE A 53 -12.21 -8.76 -5.60
N LEU A 54 -12.38 -7.65 -6.33
CA LEU A 54 -13.53 -7.46 -7.21
C LEU A 54 -13.58 -8.51 -8.34
N THR A 55 -12.44 -8.82 -8.96
CA THR A 55 -12.34 -9.85 -9.99
C THR A 55 -12.65 -11.23 -9.42
N ALA A 56 -12.12 -11.57 -8.25
CA ALA A 56 -12.42 -12.84 -7.60
C ALA A 56 -13.91 -12.93 -7.21
N LEU A 57 -14.49 -11.85 -6.70
CA LEU A 57 -15.91 -11.78 -6.35
C LEU A 57 -16.83 -12.01 -7.56
N ALA A 58 -16.38 -11.63 -8.77
CA ALA A 58 -17.15 -11.84 -10.00
C ALA A 58 -17.12 -13.28 -10.52
N ILE A 59 -16.10 -14.07 -10.16
CA ILE A 59 -15.85 -15.40 -10.75
C ILE A 59 -16.09 -16.52 -9.74
N MET A 60 -15.84 -16.26 -8.45
CA MET A 60 -15.88 -17.27 -7.40
C MET A 60 -17.30 -17.50 -6.88
N PRO A 61 -17.65 -18.73 -6.48
CA PRO A 61 -19.01 -19.09 -6.08
C PRO A 61 -19.45 -18.51 -4.73
N THR A 62 -18.50 -18.11 -3.87
CA THR A 62 -18.81 -17.55 -2.55
C THR A 62 -17.92 -16.34 -2.24
N THR A 63 -18.43 -15.41 -1.43
CA THR A 63 -17.63 -14.28 -0.92
C THR A 63 -16.37 -14.76 -0.20
N PHE A 64 -16.46 -15.88 0.54
CA PHE A 64 -15.32 -16.47 1.23
C PHE A 64 -14.25 -16.96 0.26
N SER A 65 -14.60 -17.74 -0.77
CA SER A 65 -13.60 -18.20 -1.75
C SER A 65 -13.01 -17.04 -2.54
N ALA A 66 -13.79 -16.01 -2.85
CA ALA A 66 -13.29 -14.76 -3.43
C ALA A 66 -12.22 -14.09 -2.54
N MET A 67 -12.47 -13.98 -1.23
CA MET A 67 -11.51 -13.41 -0.28
C MET A 67 -10.24 -14.24 -0.17
N VAL A 68 -10.35 -15.58 -0.13
CA VAL A 68 -9.17 -16.46 -0.06
C VAL A 68 -8.30 -16.30 -1.31
N VAL A 69 -8.89 -16.41 -2.51
CA VAL A 69 -8.14 -16.32 -3.77
C VAL A 69 -7.52 -14.95 -3.95
N SER A 70 -8.30 -13.88 -3.75
CA SER A 70 -7.78 -12.52 -3.87
C SER A 70 -6.70 -12.21 -2.85
N THR A 71 -6.82 -12.71 -1.61
CA THR A 71 -5.78 -12.54 -0.58
C THR A 71 -4.49 -13.22 -1.01
N VAL A 72 -4.52 -14.47 -1.47
CA VAL A 72 -3.32 -15.19 -1.91
C VAL A 72 -2.62 -14.43 -3.03
N LEU A 73 -3.37 -14.03 -4.06
CA LEU A 73 -2.81 -13.27 -5.19
C LEU A 73 -2.25 -11.91 -4.76
N SER A 74 -2.97 -11.21 -3.88
CA SER A 74 -2.55 -9.91 -3.35
C SER A 74 -1.30 -10.02 -2.49
N VAL A 75 -1.19 -11.06 -1.65
CA VAL A 75 0.01 -11.31 -0.83
C VAL A 75 1.22 -11.55 -1.72
N LEU A 76 1.08 -12.35 -2.78
CA LEU A 76 2.18 -12.61 -3.72
C LEU A 76 2.61 -11.34 -4.45
N PHE A 77 1.65 -10.53 -4.91
CA PHE A 77 1.92 -9.23 -5.52
C PHE A 77 2.61 -8.28 -4.52
N ASN A 78 2.02 -8.11 -3.33
CA ASN A 78 2.51 -7.22 -2.29
C ASN A 78 3.89 -7.63 -1.79
N PHE A 79 4.19 -8.93 -1.69
CA PHE A 79 5.52 -9.40 -1.33
C PHE A 79 6.55 -9.04 -2.41
N LYS A 80 6.21 -9.24 -3.70
CA LYS A 80 7.10 -8.90 -4.82
C LYS A 80 7.32 -7.39 -4.93
N THR A 81 6.29 -6.57 -4.79
CA THR A 81 6.40 -5.10 -4.86
C THR A 81 7.10 -4.55 -3.62
N THR A 82 6.67 -4.95 -2.42
CA THR A 82 7.20 -4.42 -1.16
C THR A 82 8.62 -4.94 -0.88
N GLY A 83 8.86 -6.25 -0.99
CA GLY A 83 10.16 -6.84 -0.72
C GLY A 83 11.24 -6.43 -1.73
N ARG A 84 10.93 -6.48 -3.03
CA ARG A 84 11.91 -6.15 -4.08
C ARG A 84 12.06 -4.65 -4.31
N MET A 85 10.96 -3.88 -4.35
CA MET A 85 11.06 -2.44 -4.58
C MET A 85 11.46 -1.73 -3.29
N VAL A 86 10.77 -1.91 -2.16
CA VAL A 86 11.01 -1.07 -0.97
C VAL A 86 12.29 -1.46 -0.23
N PHE A 87 12.56 -2.76 -0.06
CA PHE A 87 13.65 -3.21 0.82
C PHE A 87 14.86 -3.82 0.09
N GLY A 88 14.72 -4.20 -1.19
CA GLY A 88 15.83 -4.80 -1.96
C GLY A 88 16.29 -6.17 -1.44
N VAL A 89 15.52 -6.79 -0.53
CA VAL A 89 15.90 -8.02 0.17
C VAL A 89 15.29 -9.24 -0.55
N ARG A 90 16.12 -10.26 -0.83
CA ARG A 90 15.74 -11.55 -1.43
C ARG A 90 15.53 -12.68 -0.41
N ASP A 91 15.52 -12.36 0.88
CA ASP A 91 15.42 -13.37 1.93
C ASP A 91 13.99 -13.92 2.05
N THR A 92 13.81 -15.17 1.62
CA THR A 92 12.55 -15.91 1.68
C THR A 92 12.06 -16.12 3.11
N ARG A 93 12.91 -15.97 4.14
CA ARG A 93 12.49 -16.03 5.56
C ARG A 93 11.52 -14.91 5.93
N LEU A 94 11.58 -13.78 5.23
CA LEU A 94 10.63 -12.67 5.38
C LEU A 94 9.25 -13.01 4.81
N LEU A 95 9.17 -13.92 3.82
CA LEU A 95 7.90 -14.35 3.24
C LEU A 95 6.99 -14.99 4.29
N ALA A 96 7.52 -15.86 5.15
CA ALA A 96 6.74 -16.52 6.20
C ALA A 96 6.13 -15.50 7.19
N ARG A 97 6.93 -14.50 7.61
CA ARG A 97 6.44 -13.41 8.49
C ARG A 97 5.41 -12.55 7.77
N PHE A 98 5.64 -12.26 6.49
CA PHE A 98 4.71 -11.47 5.67
C PHE A 98 3.38 -12.19 5.49
N VAL A 99 3.39 -13.49 5.17
CA VAL A 99 2.18 -14.32 5.11
C VAL A 99 1.46 -14.33 6.44
N GLY A 100 2.18 -14.43 7.57
CA GLY A 100 1.59 -14.32 8.91
C GLY A 100 0.85 -13.00 9.15
N VAL A 101 1.45 -11.86 8.80
CA VAL A 101 0.80 -10.54 8.89
C VAL A 101 -0.47 -10.49 8.02
N TYR A 102 -0.40 -10.99 6.79
CA TYR A 102 -1.55 -11.00 5.90
C TYR A 102 -2.62 -12.02 6.30
N GLY A 103 -2.28 -13.06 7.07
CA GLY A 103 -3.25 -13.91 7.74
C GLY A 103 -4.12 -13.12 8.73
N VAL A 104 -3.51 -12.21 9.51
CA VAL A 104 -4.27 -11.32 10.40
C VAL A 104 -5.16 -10.36 9.61
N VAL A 105 -4.64 -9.77 8.54
CA VAL A 105 -5.41 -8.89 7.65
C VAL A 105 -6.57 -9.64 6.98
N PHE A 106 -6.36 -10.90 6.60
CA PHE A 106 -7.41 -11.77 6.05
C PHE A 106 -8.52 -12.00 7.07
N LEU A 107 -8.19 -12.36 8.31
CA LEU A 107 -9.21 -12.56 9.37
C LEU A 107 -10.01 -11.29 9.63
N TYR A 108 -9.34 -10.13 9.70
CA TYR A 108 -10.01 -8.84 9.82
C TYR A 108 -10.99 -8.59 8.66
N ASN A 109 -10.56 -8.81 7.42
CA ASN A 109 -11.41 -8.60 6.26
C ASN A 109 -12.58 -9.60 6.22
N TRP A 110 -12.33 -10.88 6.47
CA TRP A 110 -13.37 -11.90 6.46
C TRP A 110 -14.44 -11.61 7.51
N LEU A 111 -14.05 -11.42 8.77
CA LEU A 111 -14.99 -11.13 9.85
C LEU A 111 -15.74 -9.83 9.60
N GLY A 112 -15.04 -8.77 9.16
CA GLY A 112 -15.67 -7.50 8.84
C GLY A 112 -16.66 -7.60 7.68
N VAL A 113 -16.30 -8.31 6.61
CA VAL A 113 -17.17 -8.50 5.44
C VAL A 113 -18.38 -9.34 5.80
N ASP A 114 -18.22 -10.35 6.65
CA ASP A 114 -19.32 -11.19 7.15
C ASP A 114 -20.30 -10.37 7.99
N ILE A 115 -19.81 -9.59 8.95
CA ILE A 115 -20.62 -8.70 9.80
C ILE A 115 -21.36 -7.65 8.95
N LEU A 116 -20.68 -7.01 8.01
CA LEU A 116 -21.28 -6.00 7.14
C LEU A 116 -22.32 -6.61 6.20
N GLN A 117 -22.09 -7.81 5.68
CA GLN A 117 -23.10 -8.52 4.90
C GLN A 117 -24.33 -8.89 5.72
N ALA A 118 -24.14 -9.33 6.98
CA ALA A 118 -25.25 -9.56 7.91
C ALA A 118 -26.06 -8.28 8.20
N ALA A 119 -25.41 -7.11 8.12
CA ALA A 119 -26.05 -5.80 8.20
C ALA A 119 -26.64 -5.31 6.85
N GLY A 120 -26.63 -6.13 5.80
CA GLY A 120 -27.24 -5.85 4.50
C GLY A 120 -26.32 -5.19 3.46
N PHE A 121 -25.03 -5.01 3.76
CA PHE A 121 -24.09 -4.44 2.79
C PHE A 121 -23.69 -5.46 1.72
N ARG A 122 -23.51 -4.98 0.50
CA ARG A 122 -22.99 -5.81 -0.60
C ARG A 122 -21.49 -6.12 -0.34
N PRO A 123 -20.98 -7.30 -0.73
CA PRO A 123 -19.60 -7.72 -0.43
C PRO A 123 -18.52 -6.74 -0.92
N TRP A 124 -18.70 -6.18 -2.11
CA TRP A 124 -17.76 -5.20 -2.67
C TRP A 124 -17.70 -3.93 -1.81
N LEU A 125 -18.85 -3.43 -1.34
CA LEU A 125 -18.93 -2.24 -0.49
C LEU A 125 -18.39 -2.52 0.91
N ALA A 126 -18.67 -3.70 1.46
CA ALA A 126 -18.11 -4.13 2.72
C ALA A 126 -16.57 -4.18 2.66
N GLY A 127 -16.00 -4.75 1.60
CA GLY A 127 -14.55 -4.74 1.37
C GLY A 127 -13.98 -3.32 1.26
N LEU A 128 -14.67 -2.41 0.57
CA LEU A 128 -14.26 -1.01 0.43
C LEU A 128 -14.22 -0.29 1.79
N ILE A 129 -15.26 -0.47 2.62
CA ILE A 129 -15.37 0.13 3.96
C ILE A 129 -14.21 -0.33 4.86
N LEU A 130 -13.77 -1.57 4.73
CA LEU A 130 -12.72 -2.15 5.57
C LEU A 130 -11.30 -1.76 5.15
N LEU A 131 -11.11 -1.21 3.94
CA LEU A 131 -9.78 -0.87 3.41
C LEU A 131 -8.93 -0.01 4.37
N PRO A 132 -9.44 1.09 4.95
CA PRO A 132 -8.61 1.95 5.80
C PRO A 132 -8.05 1.20 7.01
N GLY A 133 -8.89 0.40 7.67
CA GLY A 133 -8.45 -0.42 8.82
C GLY A 133 -7.46 -1.50 8.42
N GLY A 134 -7.68 -2.18 7.29
CA GLY A 134 -6.78 -3.20 6.77
C GLY A 134 -5.38 -2.66 6.45
N VAL A 135 -5.30 -1.46 5.86
CA VAL A 135 -4.03 -0.77 5.57
C VAL A 135 -3.28 -0.42 6.85
N VAL A 136 -3.97 0.10 7.87
CA VAL A 136 -3.36 0.45 9.17
C VAL A 136 -2.80 -0.78 9.88
N ILE A 137 -3.56 -1.89 9.90
CA ILE A 137 -3.11 -3.17 10.48
C ILE A 137 -1.88 -3.68 9.73
N ALA A 138 -1.95 -3.74 8.40
CA ALA A 138 -0.85 -4.22 7.57
C ALA A 138 0.42 -3.38 7.77
N TYR A 139 0.31 -2.05 7.82
CA TYR A 139 1.46 -1.16 8.06
C TYR A 139 2.08 -1.39 9.43
N THR A 140 1.25 -1.39 10.48
CA THR A 140 1.71 -1.51 11.86
C THR A 140 2.43 -2.84 12.09
N LEU A 141 1.88 -3.93 11.56
CA LEU A 141 2.48 -5.26 11.72
C LEU A 141 3.74 -5.43 10.86
N ASN A 142 3.72 -4.98 9.60
CA ASN A 142 4.91 -5.08 8.74
C ASN A 142 6.08 -4.22 9.26
N SER A 143 5.80 -3.01 9.73
CA SER A 143 6.84 -2.12 10.29
C SER A 143 7.47 -2.68 11.57
N ARG A 144 6.70 -3.34 12.44
CA ARG A 144 7.18 -3.88 13.72
C ARG A 144 7.83 -5.25 13.63
N PHE A 145 7.33 -6.13 12.76
CA PHE A 145 7.68 -7.56 12.75
C PHE A 145 8.44 -8.01 11.49
N VAL A 146 8.25 -7.35 10.35
CA VAL A 146 8.85 -7.77 9.08
C VAL A 146 10.06 -6.92 8.75
N PHE A 147 9.96 -5.58 8.85
CA PHE A 147 10.98 -4.65 8.35
C PHE A 147 11.66 -3.82 9.44
N ARG A 148 11.98 -4.43 10.60
CA ARG A 148 12.76 -3.73 11.63
C ARG A 148 14.02 -3.11 10.99
N SER A 149 14.04 -1.79 10.90
CA SER A 149 15.25 -1.03 10.61
C SER A 149 16.14 -1.09 11.86
N GLY A 150 17.23 -1.86 11.78
CA GLY A 150 18.34 -1.83 12.74
C GLY A 150 18.08 -2.49 14.10
N ALA A 151 18.67 -3.67 14.29
CA ALA A 151 19.70 -3.81 15.31
C ALA A 151 21.04 -3.65 14.59
#